data_AF-A0A8T7K0Y5-F1
#
_entry.id   AF-A0A8T7K0Y5-F1
#
_cell.length_a   1.000
_cell.length_b   1.000
_cell.length_c   1.000
_cell.angle_alpha   90.00
_cell.angle_beta   90.00
_cell.angle_gamma   90.00
#
_symmetry.space_group_name_H-M   'P 1'
#
loop_
_entity.id
_entity.type
_entity.pdbx_description
1 polymer ?
#
loop_
_entity_poly.entity_id
_entity_poly.type
_entity_poly.pdbx_seq_one_letter_code
_entity_poly.pdbx_strand_id
1 'polypeptide(L)'
;MLWIRRFFAVILAFVVVLLLPLALWVGAGLGAFLNAETYKNGLAQQNLYADLLPAALPVIARQTDSNNREGFSQLLSGIPPEAREEAIALLLPPTWLQTQVERGLDLFFGWLNGDATALNTPLDFSELQDRLRGDAAQQAIDSVLNAAPLCTQEQIAQIRSLGQQDNSVPPICQPPAEYDADLRAALAQTLTEVADNLQENPPTVARLVNIPDDRDTRVIPIVIDAFGQLFSVLYLCPAALVALIVMLVVRSLQSFGRWVGPISMIAAFLAILPLPLVPSSLIASATADITSRMQQSPEQQLFQVRLATGLISSGFEQFGGPVVAQALLLLVLATLLLGLPPLLARRAVVSTTIADGPTLTTPRTSSTASARRTGEIQPPSP
;
A
#
# COMPACT_ATOMS: atom_id res chain seq x y z
N MET A 1 -9.41 18.00 46.28
CA MET A 1 -9.93 18.19 44.90
C MET A 1 -8.84 18.40 43.83
N LEU A 2 -7.77 19.18 44.07
CA LEU A 2 -6.69 19.41 43.08
C LEU A 2 -5.99 18.12 42.61
N TRP A 3 -5.79 17.16 43.51
CA TRP A 3 -5.12 15.89 43.20
C TRP A 3 -5.92 15.02 42.21
N ILE A 4 -7.24 14.97 42.40
CA ILE A 4 -8.17 14.23 41.51
C ILE A 4 -8.10 14.79 40.08
N ARG A 5 -8.13 16.12 39.90
CA ARG A 5 -8.02 16.75 38.57
C ARG A 5 -6.71 16.41 37.86
N ARG A 6 -5.59 16.41 38.59
CA ARG A 6 -4.27 16.05 38.05
C ARG A 6 -4.22 14.58 37.66
N PHE A 7 -4.79 13.70 38.48
CA PHE A 7 -4.86 12.27 38.17
C PHE A 7 -5.61 12.02 36.86
N PHE A 8 -6.81 12.61 36.69
CA PHE A 8 -7.55 12.52 35.44
C PHE A 8 -6.78 13.09 34.23
N ALA A 9 -6.10 14.21 34.40
CA ALA A 9 -5.30 14.80 33.32
C ALA A 9 -4.14 13.91 32.87
N VAL A 10 -3.49 13.19 33.80
CA VAL A 10 -2.42 12.23 33.46
C VAL A 10 -2.97 11.04 32.69
N ILE A 11 -4.13 10.51 33.09
CA ILE A 11 -4.80 9.43 32.35
C ILE A 11 -5.17 9.89 30.93
N LEU A 12 -5.81 11.06 30.81
CA LEU A 12 -6.16 11.63 29.51
C LEU A 12 -4.92 11.87 28.64
N ALA A 13 -3.84 12.38 29.24
CA ALA A 13 -2.57 12.58 28.54
C ALA A 13 -2.01 11.26 27.99
N PHE A 14 -2.03 10.19 28.79
CA PHE A 14 -1.61 8.86 28.36
C PHE A 14 -2.45 8.35 27.18
N VAL A 15 -3.78 8.52 27.24
CA VAL A 15 -4.67 8.17 26.13
C VAL A 15 -4.33 8.96 24.87
N VAL A 16 -4.09 10.28 24.97
CA VAL A 16 -3.68 11.12 23.83
C VAL A 16 -2.36 10.65 23.23
N VAL A 17 -1.38 10.30 24.07
CA VAL A 17 -0.06 9.81 23.62
C VAL A 17 -0.18 8.55 22.77
N LEU A 18 -1.15 7.68 23.04
CA LEU A 18 -1.39 6.46 22.26
C LEU A 18 -2.29 6.70 21.04
N LEU A 19 -3.32 7.54 21.20
CA LEU A 19 -4.33 7.78 20.18
C LEU A 19 -3.79 8.65 19.03
N LEU A 20 -2.92 9.62 19.34
CA LEU A 20 -2.41 10.56 18.34
C LEU A 20 -1.53 9.86 17.29
N PRO A 21 -0.52 9.03 17.64
CA PRO A 21 0.24 8.25 16.65
C PRO A 21 -0.66 7.36 15.80
N LEU A 22 -1.62 6.69 16.43
CA LEU A 22 -2.58 5.84 15.74
C LEU A 22 -3.40 6.65 14.71
N ALA A 23 -3.88 7.84 15.08
CA ALA A 23 -4.62 8.71 14.16
C ALA A 23 -3.76 9.16 12.97
N LEU A 24 -2.47 9.49 13.19
CA LEU A 24 -1.54 9.83 12.11
C LEU A 24 -1.31 8.64 11.16
N TRP A 25 -1.07 7.46 11.72
CA TRP A 25 -0.87 6.22 10.96
C TRP A 25 -2.09 5.83 10.15
N VAL A 26 -3.26 5.89 10.74
CA VAL A 26 -4.50 5.54 10.03
C VAL A 26 -4.78 6.55 8.91
N GLY A 27 -4.65 7.85 9.19
CA GLY A 27 -4.91 8.89 8.19
C GLY A 27 -3.96 8.81 6.99
N ALA A 28 -2.66 8.64 7.24
CA ALA A 28 -1.68 8.46 6.17
C ALA A 28 -1.83 7.09 5.48
N GLY A 29 -2.17 6.05 6.24
CA GLY A 29 -2.31 4.68 5.72
C GLY A 29 -3.45 4.57 4.71
N LEU A 30 -4.61 5.14 5.00
CA LEU A 30 -5.74 5.13 4.07
C LEU A 30 -5.37 5.82 2.75
N GLY A 31 -4.75 7.00 2.82
CA GLY A 31 -4.35 7.73 1.62
C GLY A 31 -3.26 7.04 0.80
N ALA A 32 -2.38 6.26 1.44
CA ALA A 32 -1.33 5.52 0.74
C ALA A 32 -1.83 4.18 0.19
N PHE A 33 -2.50 3.36 0.99
CA PHE A 33 -2.92 2.01 0.61
C PHE A 33 -4.22 1.95 -0.21
N LEU A 34 -5.04 3.01 -0.21
CA LEU A 34 -6.26 3.08 -1.04
C LEU A 34 -6.07 3.91 -2.32
N ASN A 35 -4.82 4.14 -2.73
CA ASN A 35 -4.47 4.92 -3.91
C ASN A 35 -3.80 4.05 -4.97
N ALA A 36 -4.34 4.03 -6.17
CA ALA A 36 -3.81 3.27 -7.30
C ALA A 36 -2.36 3.64 -7.62
N GLU A 37 -2.00 4.93 -7.54
CA GLU A 37 -0.65 5.43 -7.86
C GLU A 37 0.43 4.78 -7.00
N THR A 38 0.12 4.46 -5.75
CA THR A 38 1.04 3.73 -4.86
C THR A 38 1.42 2.36 -5.44
N TYR A 39 0.45 1.64 -6.02
CA TYR A 39 0.69 0.32 -6.60
C TYR A 39 1.36 0.43 -7.97
N LYS A 40 0.97 1.40 -8.81
CA LYS A 40 1.60 1.66 -10.11
C LYS A 40 3.09 2.01 -9.94
N ASN A 41 3.41 2.91 -9.00
CA ASN A 41 4.78 3.29 -8.70
C ASN A 41 5.60 2.09 -8.20
N GLY A 42 5.02 1.25 -7.34
CA GLY A 42 5.68 0.04 -6.86
C GLY A 42 5.99 -0.97 -7.97
N LEU A 43 5.04 -1.19 -8.88
CA LEU A 43 5.22 -2.06 -10.04
C LEU A 43 6.27 -1.51 -11.01
N ALA A 44 6.25 -0.21 -11.27
CA ALA A 44 7.18 0.46 -12.17
C ALA A 44 8.61 0.49 -11.61
N GLN A 45 8.80 0.90 -10.35
CA GLN A 45 10.11 0.98 -9.70
C GLN A 45 10.83 -0.36 -9.63
N GLN A 46 10.08 -1.45 -9.50
CA GLN A 46 10.64 -2.80 -9.43
C GLN A 46 10.72 -3.50 -10.78
N ASN A 47 10.36 -2.83 -11.87
CA ASN A 47 10.28 -3.41 -13.22
C ASN A 47 9.43 -4.70 -13.25
N LEU A 48 8.42 -4.79 -12.39
CA LEU A 48 7.61 -6.01 -12.23
C LEU A 48 6.74 -6.29 -13.45
N TYR A 49 6.50 -5.28 -14.31
CA TYR A 49 5.78 -5.48 -15.56
C TYR A 49 6.47 -6.48 -16.49
N ALA A 50 7.81 -6.50 -16.54
CA ALA A 50 8.54 -7.50 -17.33
C ALA A 50 8.40 -8.91 -16.74
N ASP A 51 8.50 -9.02 -15.41
CA ASP A 51 8.42 -10.29 -14.68
C ASP A 51 6.97 -10.83 -14.60
N LEU A 52 5.96 -9.97 -14.76
CA LEU A 52 4.54 -10.31 -14.67
C LEU A 52 4.09 -11.22 -15.81
N LEU A 53 4.62 -11.07 -17.02
CA LEU A 53 4.18 -11.84 -18.18
C LEU A 53 4.29 -13.36 -17.99
N PRO A 54 5.48 -13.92 -17.67
CA PRO A 54 5.62 -15.36 -17.49
C PRO A 54 4.80 -15.89 -16.31
N ALA A 55 4.60 -15.08 -15.27
CA ALA A 55 3.83 -15.47 -14.08
C ALA A 55 2.31 -15.39 -14.27
N ALA A 56 1.82 -14.44 -15.08
CA ALA A 56 0.40 -14.20 -15.30
C ALA A 56 -0.22 -15.16 -16.31
N LEU A 57 0.56 -15.63 -17.31
CA LEU A 57 0.06 -16.51 -18.36
C LEU A 57 -0.64 -17.79 -17.84
N PRO A 58 -0.06 -18.55 -16.89
CA PRO A 58 -0.75 -19.70 -16.32
C PRO A 58 -2.06 -19.32 -15.60
N VAL A 59 -2.18 -18.11 -15.07
CA VAL A 59 -3.40 -17.64 -14.39
C VAL A 59 -4.47 -17.29 -15.40
N ILE A 60 -4.11 -16.53 -16.45
CA ILE A 60 -5.02 -16.17 -17.54
C ILE A 60 -5.52 -17.44 -18.24
N ALA A 61 -4.62 -18.37 -18.56
CA ALA A 61 -4.97 -19.65 -19.17
C ALA A 61 -5.91 -20.51 -18.32
N ARG A 62 -5.89 -20.36 -16.99
CA ARG A 62 -6.84 -21.06 -16.10
C ARG A 62 -8.24 -20.43 -16.11
N GLN A 63 -8.35 -19.17 -16.50
CA GLN A 63 -9.62 -18.43 -16.57
C GLN A 63 -10.31 -18.57 -17.93
N THR A 64 -9.54 -18.79 -18.99
CA THR A 64 -10.02 -19.11 -20.34
C THR A 64 -10.49 -20.57 -20.35
N ASP A 65 -11.81 -20.76 -20.44
CA ASP A 65 -12.59 -22.01 -20.52
C ASP A 65 -12.00 -23.31 -19.92
N SER A 66 -12.73 -23.91 -18.97
CA SER A 66 -12.35 -25.15 -18.30
C SER A 66 -12.06 -26.32 -19.26
N ASN A 67 -12.65 -26.31 -20.45
CA ASN A 67 -12.46 -27.36 -21.44
C ASN A 67 -11.09 -27.31 -22.15
N ASN A 68 -10.47 -26.12 -22.27
CA ASN A 68 -9.18 -25.93 -22.96
C ASN A 68 -7.99 -25.72 -22.00
N ARG A 69 -8.23 -25.86 -20.70
CA ARG A 69 -7.29 -25.54 -19.63
C ARG A 69 -6.02 -26.40 -19.64
N GLU A 70 -6.17 -27.69 -19.94
CA GLU A 70 -5.03 -28.61 -19.99
C GLU A 70 -4.16 -28.36 -21.23
N GLY A 71 -4.80 -28.08 -22.37
CA GLY A 71 -4.14 -27.90 -23.66
C GLY A 71 -3.13 -26.76 -23.68
N PHE A 72 -3.54 -25.56 -23.24
CA PHE A 72 -2.63 -24.40 -23.25
C PHE A 72 -1.46 -24.54 -22.28
N SER A 73 -1.69 -25.15 -21.11
CA SER A 73 -0.62 -25.38 -20.13
C SER A 73 0.42 -26.39 -20.65
N GLN A 74 -0.05 -27.44 -21.34
CA GLN A 74 0.81 -28.42 -21.99
C GLN A 74 1.59 -27.78 -23.15
N LEU A 75 0.91 -26.96 -23.96
CA LEU A 75 1.51 -26.20 -25.06
C LEU A 75 2.70 -25.37 -24.57
N LEU A 76 2.50 -24.56 -23.51
CA LEU A 76 3.58 -23.73 -22.95
C LEU A 76 4.72 -24.57 -22.37
N SER A 77 4.42 -25.70 -21.74
CA SER A 77 5.43 -26.55 -21.11
C SER A 77 6.39 -27.21 -22.11
N GLY A 78 5.97 -27.41 -23.36
CA GLY A 78 6.79 -27.97 -24.43
C GLY A 78 7.74 -26.98 -25.10
N ILE A 79 7.55 -25.68 -24.88
CA ILE A 79 8.36 -24.62 -25.50
C ILE A 79 9.61 -24.35 -24.64
N PRO A 80 10.82 -24.30 -25.22
CA PRO A 80 12.02 -23.84 -24.53
C PRO A 80 11.81 -22.44 -23.91
N PRO A 81 12.35 -22.17 -22.71
CA PRO A 81 12.07 -20.93 -21.99
C PRO A 81 12.44 -19.67 -22.80
N GLU A 82 13.54 -19.70 -23.54
CA GLU A 82 14.04 -18.58 -24.36
C GLU A 82 13.05 -18.21 -25.48
N ALA A 83 12.60 -19.20 -26.26
CA ALA A 83 11.61 -18.99 -27.31
C ALA A 83 10.24 -18.61 -26.76
N ARG A 84 9.91 -19.10 -25.56
CA ARG A 84 8.69 -18.71 -24.86
C ARG A 84 8.71 -17.22 -24.53
N GLU A 85 9.81 -16.72 -23.95
CA GLU A 85 9.96 -15.30 -23.62
C GLU A 85 9.89 -14.40 -24.86
N GLU A 86 10.54 -14.79 -25.96
CA GLU A 86 10.50 -14.06 -27.22
C GLU A 86 9.07 -14.02 -27.81
N ALA A 87 8.41 -15.18 -27.92
CA ALA A 87 7.04 -15.28 -28.42
C ALA A 87 6.05 -14.47 -27.57
N ILE A 88 6.21 -14.52 -26.25
CA ILE A 88 5.40 -13.74 -25.31
C ILE A 88 5.65 -12.24 -25.52
N ALA A 89 6.91 -11.80 -25.64
CA ALA A 89 7.24 -10.38 -25.82
C ALA A 89 6.70 -9.81 -27.15
N LEU A 90 6.62 -10.64 -28.20
CA LEU A 90 6.02 -10.28 -29.49
C LEU A 90 4.50 -10.09 -29.37
N LEU A 91 3.83 -11.02 -28.70
CA LEU A 91 2.37 -11.04 -28.55
C LEU A 91 1.88 -10.02 -27.52
N LEU A 92 2.62 -9.85 -26.43
CA LEU A 92 2.26 -9.03 -25.27
C LEU A 92 3.41 -8.06 -24.98
N PRO A 93 3.45 -6.88 -25.63
CA PRO A 93 4.45 -5.89 -25.31
C PRO A 93 4.35 -5.48 -23.84
N PRO A 94 5.48 -5.29 -23.13
CA PRO A 94 5.47 -4.89 -21.72
C PRO A 94 4.74 -3.55 -21.49
N THR A 95 4.81 -2.63 -22.46
CA THR A 95 4.11 -1.33 -22.42
C THR A 95 2.59 -1.49 -22.49
N TRP A 96 2.10 -2.41 -23.31
CA TRP A 96 0.68 -2.73 -23.39
C TRP A 96 0.21 -3.36 -22.08
N LEU A 97 0.95 -4.36 -21.56
CA LEU A 97 0.60 -5.00 -20.29
C LEU A 97 0.57 -3.98 -19.15
N GLN A 98 1.58 -3.12 -19.06
CA GLN A 98 1.62 -2.02 -18.10
C GLN A 98 0.34 -1.18 -18.19
N THR A 99 -0.04 -0.73 -19.39
CA THR A 99 -1.25 0.07 -19.59
C THR A 99 -2.51 -0.65 -19.11
N GLN A 100 -2.65 -1.95 -19.39
CA GLN A 100 -3.81 -2.72 -18.95
C GLN A 100 -3.84 -2.95 -17.43
N VAL A 101 -2.69 -3.23 -16.83
CA VAL A 101 -2.58 -3.41 -15.37
C VAL A 101 -2.87 -2.09 -14.65
N GLU A 102 -2.30 -0.98 -15.10
CA GLU A 102 -2.55 0.35 -14.53
C GLU A 102 -4.01 0.76 -14.66
N ARG A 103 -4.63 0.53 -15.82
CA ARG A 103 -6.07 0.74 -16.02
C ARG A 103 -6.92 -0.15 -15.12
N GLY A 104 -6.52 -1.41 -14.95
CA GLY A 104 -7.17 -2.34 -14.03
C GLY A 104 -7.11 -1.85 -12.57
N LEU A 105 -5.95 -1.34 -12.13
CA LEU A 105 -5.78 -0.73 -10.82
C LEU A 105 -6.64 0.52 -10.66
N ASP A 106 -6.70 1.39 -11.67
CA ASP A 106 -7.54 2.60 -11.64
C ASP A 106 -9.02 2.26 -11.51
N LEU A 107 -9.51 1.28 -12.27
CA LEU A 107 -10.88 0.81 -12.17
C LEU A 107 -11.17 0.16 -10.80
N PHE A 108 -10.22 -0.63 -10.29
CA PHE A 108 -10.35 -1.28 -8.99
C PHE A 108 -10.41 -0.26 -7.85
N PHE A 109 -9.46 0.67 -7.76
CA PHE A 109 -9.43 1.68 -6.71
C PHE A 109 -10.51 2.75 -6.90
N GLY A 110 -10.87 3.09 -8.13
CA GLY A 110 -12.02 3.96 -8.40
C GLY A 110 -13.33 3.34 -7.91
N TRP A 111 -13.52 2.04 -8.10
CA TRP A 111 -14.66 1.31 -7.50
C TRP A 111 -14.56 1.27 -5.98
N LEU A 112 -13.37 0.99 -5.43
CA LEU A 112 -13.12 0.90 -4.00
C LEU A 112 -13.44 2.21 -3.26
N ASN A 113 -13.12 3.34 -3.89
CA ASN A 113 -13.36 4.70 -3.40
C ASN A 113 -14.78 5.21 -3.70
N GLY A 114 -15.60 4.44 -4.41
CA GLY A 114 -16.98 4.82 -4.78
C GLY A 114 -17.10 5.74 -5.99
N ASP A 115 -16.00 6.03 -6.69
CA ASP A 115 -15.99 6.83 -7.93
C ASP A 115 -16.54 6.05 -9.13
N ALA A 116 -16.43 4.72 -9.12
CA ALA A 116 -16.96 3.83 -10.16
C ALA A 116 -18.08 2.93 -9.62
N THR A 117 -19.17 2.81 -10.37
CA THR A 117 -20.37 2.07 -9.93
C THR A 117 -20.26 0.55 -10.09
N ALA A 118 -19.32 0.05 -10.91
CA ALA A 118 -19.18 -1.38 -11.18
C ALA A 118 -17.75 -1.76 -11.60
N LEU A 119 -17.30 -2.90 -11.07
CA LEU A 119 -16.03 -3.53 -11.40
C LEU A 119 -16.11 -4.41 -12.68
N ASN A 120 -17.31 -4.54 -13.25
CA ASN A 120 -17.60 -5.33 -14.45
C ASN A 120 -17.30 -4.57 -15.75
N THR A 121 -16.48 -3.52 -15.69
CA THR A 121 -16.04 -2.83 -16.90
C THR A 121 -15.10 -3.75 -17.68
N PRO A 122 -15.39 -4.06 -18.95
CA PRO A 122 -14.50 -4.88 -19.77
C PRO A 122 -13.19 -4.14 -20.00
N LEU A 123 -12.08 -4.86 -19.90
CA LEU A 123 -10.77 -4.33 -20.31
C LEU A 123 -10.65 -4.39 -21.83
N ASP A 124 -9.85 -3.50 -22.40
CA ASP A 124 -9.69 -3.36 -23.84
C ASP A 124 -8.53 -4.23 -24.34
N PHE A 125 -8.88 -5.34 -24.99
CA PHE A 125 -7.94 -6.29 -25.57
C PHE A 125 -7.80 -6.14 -27.08
N SER A 126 -8.29 -5.07 -27.70
CA SER A 126 -8.26 -4.94 -29.16
C SER A 126 -6.84 -5.05 -29.72
N GLU A 127 -5.85 -4.40 -29.11
CA GLU A 127 -4.46 -4.50 -29.56
C GLU A 127 -3.91 -5.93 -29.44
N LEU A 128 -4.24 -6.65 -28.35
CA LEU A 128 -3.83 -8.05 -28.20
C LEU A 128 -4.50 -8.94 -29.25
N GLN A 129 -5.78 -8.71 -29.54
CA GLN A 129 -6.53 -9.43 -30.58
C GLN A 129 -5.89 -9.20 -31.96
N ASP A 130 -5.54 -7.96 -32.28
CA ASP A 130 -4.87 -7.61 -33.54
C ASP A 130 -3.50 -8.31 -33.66
N ARG A 131 -2.74 -8.37 -32.56
CA ARG A 131 -1.45 -9.09 -32.51
C ARG A 131 -1.60 -10.60 -32.65
N LEU A 132 -2.63 -11.18 -32.02
CA LEU A 132 -2.94 -12.61 -32.11
C LEU A 132 -3.41 -13.04 -33.50
N ARG A 133 -4.02 -12.13 -34.28
CA ARG A 133 -4.47 -12.38 -35.66
C ARG A 133 -3.47 -11.95 -36.73
N GLY A 134 -2.48 -11.14 -36.38
CA GLY A 134 -1.57 -10.48 -37.32
C GLY A 134 -0.18 -11.10 -37.44
N ASP A 135 0.76 -10.31 -37.96
CA ASP A 135 2.15 -10.73 -38.22
C ASP A 135 2.91 -11.10 -36.93
N ALA A 136 2.55 -10.49 -35.79
CA ALA A 136 3.17 -10.79 -34.50
C ALA A 136 2.90 -12.25 -34.06
N ALA A 137 1.71 -12.77 -34.32
CA ALA A 137 1.39 -14.17 -34.09
C ALA A 137 2.19 -15.11 -34.99
N GLN A 138 2.34 -14.77 -36.27
CA GLN A 138 3.15 -15.57 -37.20
C GLN A 138 4.63 -15.61 -36.75
N GLN A 139 5.20 -14.46 -36.36
CA GLN A 139 6.57 -14.40 -35.84
C GLN A 139 6.74 -15.18 -34.53
N ALA A 140 5.74 -15.12 -33.64
CA ALA A 140 5.74 -15.91 -32.41
C ALA A 140 5.69 -17.42 -32.71
N ILE A 141 4.86 -17.85 -33.67
CA ILE A 141 4.81 -19.23 -34.14
C ILE A 141 6.16 -19.65 -34.75
N ASP A 142 6.77 -18.80 -35.57
CA ASP A 142 8.09 -19.04 -36.16
C ASP A 142 9.16 -19.27 -35.07
N SER A 143 9.25 -18.37 -34.09
CA SER A 143 10.21 -18.47 -32.98
C SER A 143 10.01 -19.77 -32.20
N VAL A 144 8.76 -20.11 -31.88
CA VAL A 144 8.43 -21.35 -31.15
C VAL A 144 8.81 -22.60 -31.96
N LEU A 145 8.40 -22.69 -33.23
CA LEU A 145 8.66 -23.87 -34.06
C LEU A 145 10.14 -24.06 -34.39
N ASN A 146 10.89 -22.96 -34.55
CA ASN A 146 12.33 -23.01 -34.83
C ASN A 146 13.15 -23.44 -33.61
N ALA A 147 12.68 -23.15 -32.40
CA ALA A 147 13.32 -23.59 -31.16
C ALA A 147 12.85 -24.97 -30.67
N ALA A 148 11.71 -25.45 -31.18
CA ALA A 148 11.16 -26.73 -30.79
C ALA A 148 12.00 -27.92 -31.30
N PRO A 149 12.01 -29.06 -30.58
CA PRO A 149 12.67 -30.27 -31.05
C PRO A 149 11.98 -30.85 -32.28
N LEU A 150 12.70 -31.64 -33.08
CA LEU A 150 12.13 -32.36 -34.23
C LEU A 150 10.94 -33.24 -33.83
N CYS A 151 9.86 -33.19 -34.61
CA CYS A 151 8.65 -33.98 -34.34
C CYS A 151 8.90 -35.49 -34.37
N THR A 152 8.28 -36.22 -33.44
CA THR A 152 8.22 -37.68 -33.48
C THR A 152 7.22 -38.17 -34.53
N GLN A 153 7.31 -39.43 -34.95
CA GLN A 153 6.36 -40.03 -35.90
C GLN A 153 4.91 -40.01 -35.39
N GLU A 154 4.72 -40.11 -34.08
CA GLU A 154 3.40 -40.03 -33.44
C GLU A 154 2.84 -38.60 -33.54
N GLN A 155 3.67 -37.59 -33.28
CA GLN A 155 3.28 -36.18 -33.44
C GLN A 155 2.97 -35.84 -34.90
N ILE A 156 3.72 -36.37 -35.86
CA ILE A 156 3.44 -36.21 -37.30
C ILE A 156 2.11 -36.87 -37.66
N ALA A 157 1.79 -38.04 -37.09
CA ALA A 157 0.47 -38.66 -37.28
C ALA A 157 -0.66 -37.79 -36.70
N GLN A 158 -0.44 -37.15 -35.55
CA GLN A 158 -1.39 -36.20 -34.95
C GLN A 158 -1.59 -34.96 -35.82
N ILE A 159 -0.51 -34.39 -36.36
CA ILE A 159 -0.57 -33.23 -37.27
C ILE A 159 -1.42 -33.56 -38.50
N ARG A 160 -1.24 -34.75 -39.09
CA ARG A 160 -2.07 -35.22 -40.22
C ARG A 160 -3.55 -35.34 -39.90
N SER A 161 -3.92 -35.54 -38.63
CA SER A 161 -5.31 -35.59 -38.19
C SER A 161 -5.92 -34.24 -37.80
N LEU A 162 -5.13 -33.16 -37.68
CA LEU A 162 -5.63 -31.83 -37.28
C LEU A 162 -6.71 -31.31 -38.24
N GLY A 163 -6.65 -31.67 -39.53
CA GLY A 163 -7.68 -31.31 -40.51
C GLY A 163 -9.01 -32.07 -40.38
N GLN A 164 -9.12 -33.06 -39.48
CA GLN A 164 -10.32 -33.89 -39.32
C GLN A 164 -10.96 -33.80 -37.92
N GLN A 165 -10.27 -33.24 -36.92
CA GLN A 165 -10.75 -33.15 -35.53
C GLN A 165 -10.65 -31.71 -35.02
N ASP A 166 -11.79 -31.12 -34.68
CA ASP A 166 -11.93 -29.71 -34.31
C ASP A 166 -11.25 -29.29 -32.99
N ASN A 167 -10.85 -30.22 -32.11
CA ASN A 167 -10.44 -29.88 -30.74
C ASN A 167 -9.11 -30.51 -30.27
N SER A 168 -8.31 -31.03 -31.20
CA SER A 168 -7.02 -31.63 -30.84
C SER A 168 -5.96 -30.54 -30.73
N VAL A 169 -5.39 -30.36 -29.54
CA VAL A 169 -4.28 -29.40 -29.30
C VAL A 169 -3.08 -29.80 -30.18
N PRO A 170 -2.60 -28.92 -31.07
CA PRO A 170 -1.47 -29.23 -31.94
C PRO A 170 -0.20 -29.48 -31.11
N PRO A 171 0.59 -30.52 -31.43
CA PRO A 171 1.85 -30.76 -30.73
C PRO A 171 2.87 -29.66 -31.06
N ILE A 172 3.61 -29.19 -30.05
CA ILE A 172 4.73 -28.26 -30.25
C ILE A 172 5.99 -29.04 -30.58
N CYS A 173 6.34 -29.07 -31.86
CA CYS A 173 7.57 -29.68 -32.38
C CYS A 173 7.89 -29.09 -33.76
N GLN A 174 9.14 -29.20 -34.20
CA GLN A 174 9.57 -28.75 -35.53
C GLN A 174 9.21 -29.81 -36.59
N PRO A 175 8.24 -29.55 -37.49
CA PRO A 175 7.78 -30.53 -38.46
C PRO A 175 8.73 -30.63 -39.66
N PRO A 176 8.72 -31.75 -40.40
CA PRO A 176 9.28 -31.80 -41.75
C PRO A 176 8.63 -30.76 -42.67
N ALA A 177 9.36 -30.30 -43.69
CA ALA A 177 8.91 -29.25 -44.61
C ALA A 177 7.55 -29.55 -45.29
N GLU A 178 7.17 -30.82 -45.42
CA GLU A 178 5.87 -31.22 -45.98
C GLU A 178 4.67 -30.89 -45.08
N TYR A 179 4.85 -30.79 -43.75
CA TYR A 179 3.78 -30.51 -42.78
C TYR A 179 3.92 -29.14 -42.08
N ASP A 180 4.95 -28.36 -42.42
CA ASP A 180 5.23 -27.06 -41.79
C ASP A 180 4.08 -26.07 -41.99
N ALA A 181 3.54 -25.99 -43.22
CA ALA A 181 2.41 -25.12 -43.53
C ALA A 181 1.13 -25.50 -42.75
N ASP A 182 0.83 -26.80 -42.64
CA ASP A 182 -0.36 -27.29 -41.95
C ASP A 182 -0.30 -27.00 -40.44
N LEU A 183 0.86 -27.23 -39.80
CA LEU A 183 1.03 -26.95 -38.38
C LEU A 183 0.96 -25.44 -38.08
N ARG A 184 1.57 -24.60 -38.92
CA ARG A 184 1.49 -23.14 -38.79
C ARG A 184 0.05 -22.63 -38.92
N ALA A 185 -0.67 -23.13 -39.91
CA ALA A 185 -2.08 -22.78 -40.10
C ALA A 185 -2.93 -23.19 -38.89
N ALA A 186 -2.70 -24.39 -38.34
CA ALA A 186 -3.40 -24.85 -37.14
C ALA A 186 -3.09 -23.97 -35.91
N LEU A 187 -1.82 -23.62 -35.68
CA LEU A 187 -1.44 -22.74 -34.56
C LEU A 187 -2.01 -21.33 -34.73
N ALA A 188 -1.98 -20.77 -35.94
CA ALA A 188 -2.56 -19.46 -36.23
C ALA A 188 -4.09 -19.46 -36.02
N GLN A 189 -4.76 -20.54 -36.40
CA GLN A 189 -6.18 -20.74 -36.14
C GLN A 189 -6.46 -20.79 -34.63
N THR A 190 -5.66 -21.51 -33.83
CA THR A 190 -5.80 -21.53 -32.36
C THR A 190 -5.63 -20.14 -31.75
N LEU A 191 -4.65 -19.34 -32.20
CA LEU A 191 -4.47 -17.96 -31.71
C LEU A 191 -5.63 -17.04 -32.12
N THR A 192 -6.19 -17.26 -33.32
CA THR A 192 -7.38 -16.54 -33.79
C THR A 192 -8.60 -16.87 -32.94
N GLU A 193 -8.82 -18.14 -32.61
CA GLU A 193 -9.92 -18.56 -31.72
C GLU A 193 -9.78 -17.97 -30.31
N VAL A 194 -8.57 -17.87 -29.78
CA VAL A 194 -8.32 -17.17 -28.51
C VAL A 194 -8.65 -15.68 -28.64
N ALA A 195 -8.28 -15.03 -29.74
CA ALA A 195 -8.63 -13.63 -30.01
C ALA A 195 -10.15 -13.42 -30.12
N ASP A 196 -10.84 -14.31 -30.84
CA ASP A 196 -12.30 -14.31 -30.98
C ASP A 196 -12.99 -14.51 -29.62
N ASN A 197 -12.48 -15.44 -28.80
CA ASN A 197 -13.01 -15.66 -27.46
C ASN A 197 -12.83 -14.44 -26.55
N LEU A 198 -11.69 -13.76 -26.61
CA LEU A 198 -11.44 -12.51 -25.88
C LEU A 198 -12.35 -11.37 -26.36
N GLN A 199 -12.76 -11.40 -27.63
CA GLN A 199 -13.70 -10.42 -28.19
C GLN A 199 -15.13 -10.68 -27.73
N GLU A 200 -15.57 -11.94 -27.74
CA GLU A 200 -16.91 -12.34 -27.30
C GLU A 200 -17.07 -12.27 -25.78
N ASN A 201 -16.01 -12.59 -25.03
CA ASN A 201 -15.99 -12.68 -23.58
C ASN A 201 -14.81 -11.87 -22.99
N PRO A 202 -14.82 -10.53 -23.11
CA PRO A 202 -13.72 -9.71 -22.61
C PRO A 202 -13.60 -9.87 -21.09
N PRO A 203 -12.41 -10.17 -20.56
CA PRO A 203 -12.26 -10.33 -19.13
C PRO A 203 -12.44 -8.99 -18.42
N THR A 204 -13.13 -9.04 -17.29
CA THR A 204 -13.40 -7.90 -16.43
C THR A 204 -12.44 -7.90 -15.23
N VAL A 205 -12.24 -6.72 -14.64
CA VAL A 205 -11.40 -6.58 -13.43
C VAL A 205 -11.96 -7.43 -12.28
N ALA A 206 -13.29 -7.52 -12.15
CA ALA A 206 -13.93 -8.37 -11.14
C ALA A 206 -13.52 -9.84 -11.26
N ARG A 207 -13.52 -10.38 -12.49
CA ARG A 207 -13.14 -11.78 -12.75
C ARG A 207 -11.64 -12.01 -12.52
N LEU A 208 -10.79 -11.03 -12.85
CA LEU A 208 -9.34 -11.10 -12.62
C LEU A 208 -8.99 -11.14 -11.12
N VAL A 209 -9.66 -10.34 -10.30
CA VAL A 209 -9.46 -10.31 -8.84
C VAL A 209 -10.27 -11.41 -8.12
N ASN A 210 -11.02 -12.23 -8.88
CA ASN A 210 -11.88 -13.30 -8.37
C ASN A 210 -12.89 -12.78 -7.32
N ILE A 211 -13.42 -11.57 -7.56
CA ILE A 211 -14.50 -11.00 -6.77
C ILE A 211 -15.80 -11.56 -7.33
N PRO A 212 -16.61 -12.27 -6.54
CA PRO A 212 -17.88 -12.80 -7.04
C PRO A 212 -18.78 -11.66 -7.53
N ASP A 213 -19.53 -11.92 -8.61
CA ASP A 213 -20.36 -10.93 -9.32
C ASP A 213 -21.69 -10.63 -8.59
N ASP A 214 -21.73 -10.86 -7.28
CA ASP A 214 -22.92 -10.75 -6.46
C ASP A 214 -23.20 -9.32 -6.03
N ARG A 215 -24.48 -9.06 -5.70
CA ARG A 215 -24.98 -7.79 -5.13
C ARG A 215 -24.21 -7.35 -3.87
N ASP A 216 -23.48 -8.28 -3.25
CA ASP A 216 -22.67 -8.07 -2.05
C ASP A 216 -21.40 -7.24 -2.31
N THR A 217 -20.99 -7.09 -3.57
CA THR A 217 -19.88 -6.20 -3.94
C THR A 217 -20.11 -4.74 -3.56
N ARG A 218 -21.37 -4.30 -3.42
CA ARG A 218 -21.69 -2.93 -2.96
C ARG A 218 -21.33 -2.67 -1.50
N VAL A 219 -21.16 -3.71 -0.69
CA VAL A 219 -20.86 -3.56 0.74
C VAL A 219 -19.43 -3.04 0.94
N ILE A 220 -18.48 -3.44 0.10
CA ILE A 220 -17.06 -3.09 0.28
C ILE A 220 -16.82 -1.57 0.20
N PRO A 221 -17.23 -0.85 -0.87
CA PRO A 221 -17.04 0.60 -0.93
C PRO A 221 -17.78 1.35 0.19
N ILE A 222 -18.97 0.90 0.58
CA ILE A 222 -19.73 1.49 1.70
C ILE A 222 -18.97 1.34 3.00
N VAL A 223 -18.39 0.16 3.24
CA VAL A 223 -17.58 -0.09 4.43
C VAL A 223 -16.34 0.79 4.42
N ILE A 224 -15.67 0.95 3.27
CA ILE A 224 -14.47 1.79 3.14
C ILE A 224 -14.79 3.27 3.37
N ASP A 225 -15.88 3.79 2.81
CA ASP A 225 -16.34 5.16 3.07
C ASP A 225 -16.72 5.35 4.55
N ALA A 226 -17.45 4.40 5.14
CA ALA A 226 -17.80 4.42 6.56
C ALA A 226 -16.54 4.40 7.46
N PHE A 227 -15.53 3.62 7.10
CA PHE A 227 -14.23 3.64 7.77
C PHE A 227 -13.54 4.99 7.59
N GLY A 228 -13.52 5.56 6.39
CA GLY A 228 -12.98 6.90 6.13
C GLY A 228 -13.61 7.97 7.02
N GLN A 229 -14.94 7.94 7.17
CA GLN A 229 -15.68 8.84 8.06
C GLN A 229 -15.35 8.59 9.54
N LEU A 230 -15.33 7.33 9.98
CA LEU A 230 -14.95 6.95 11.35
C LEU A 230 -13.52 7.42 11.69
N PHE A 231 -12.61 7.35 10.73
CA PHE A 231 -11.22 7.75 10.92
C PHE A 231 -11.04 9.27 10.93
N SER A 232 -11.89 10.03 10.21
CA SER A 232 -11.96 11.48 10.39
C SER A 232 -12.33 11.85 11.84
N VAL A 233 -13.28 11.13 12.45
CA VAL A 233 -13.64 11.30 13.87
C VAL A 233 -12.50 10.87 14.79
N LEU A 234 -11.74 9.82 14.43
CA LEU A 234 -10.57 9.38 15.19
C LEU A 234 -9.51 10.49 15.30
N TYR A 235 -9.35 11.34 14.27
CA TYR A 235 -8.43 12.48 14.31
C TYR A 235 -8.93 13.63 15.22
N LEU A 236 -10.24 13.81 15.34
CA LEU A 236 -10.84 14.81 16.23
C LEU A 236 -10.77 14.40 17.71
N CYS A 237 -10.79 13.11 18.00
CA CYS A 237 -10.75 12.58 19.36
C CYS A 237 -9.52 13.04 20.18
N PRO A 238 -8.26 12.90 19.72
CA PRO A 238 -7.10 13.37 20.48
C PRO A 238 -7.13 14.90 20.66
N ALA A 239 -7.60 15.66 19.67
CA ALA A 239 -7.75 17.10 19.79
C ALA A 239 -8.79 17.49 20.87
N ALA A 240 -9.93 16.80 20.92
CA ALA A 240 -10.95 17.00 21.95
C ALA A 240 -10.44 16.64 23.36
N LEU A 241 -9.68 15.55 23.49
CA LEU A 241 -9.06 15.16 24.75
C LEU A 241 -8.00 16.17 25.21
N VAL A 242 -7.17 16.69 24.29
CA VAL A 242 -6.23 17.78 24.59
C VAL A 242 -6.99 19.02 25.04
N ALA A 243 -8.06 19.41 24.35
CA ALA A 243 -8.89 20.54 24.75
C ALA A 243 -9.50 20.34 26.15
N LEU A 244 -9.93 19.12 26.49
CA LEU A 244 -10.43 18.77 27.81
C LEU A 244 -9.35 18.87 28.89
N ILE A 245 -8.12 18.37 28.62
CA ILE A 245 -6.97 18.52 29.53
C ILE A 245 -6.70 20.01 29.77
N VAL A 246 -6.73 20.80 28.71
CA VAL A 246 -6.51 22.25 28.76
C VAL A 246 -7.57 22.92 29.64
N MET A 247 -8.85 22.64 29.41
CA MET A 247 -9.95 23.19 30.21
C MET A 247 -9.85 22.83 31.71
N LEU A 248 -9.39 21.62 32.04
CA LEU A 248 -9.34 21.14 33.43
C LEU A 248 -8.13 21.65 34.21
N VAL A 249 -6.98 21.82 33.54
CA VAL A 249 -5.69 22.04 34.20
C VAL A 249 -5.10 23.42 33.94
N VAL A 250 -5.34 23.98 32.76
CA VAL A 250 -4.65 25.18 32.30
C VAL A 250 -5.27 26.41 32.92
N ARG A 251 -4.56 26.97 33.90
CA ARG A 251 -4.86 28.29 34.48
C ARG A 251 -4.00 29.40 33.88
N SER A 252 -2.94 29.04 33.16
CA SER A 252 -2.00 29.98 32.53
C SER A 252 -1.40 29.41 31.26
N LEU A 253 -1.01 30.27 30.32
CA LEU A 253 -0.31 29.85 29.09
C LEU A 253 0.98 29.06 29.37
N GLN A 254 1.64 29.29 30.51
CA GLN A 254 2.80 28.50 30.91
C GLN A 254 2.44 27.07 31.30
N SER A 255 1.28 26.87 31.95
CA SER A 255 0.77 25.53 32.22
C SER A 255 0.34 24.81 30.95
N PHE A 256 -0.20 25.54 29.95
CA PHE A 256 -0.56 24.96 28.64
C PHE A 256 0.65 24.29 27.98
N GLY A 257 1.76 25.04 27.80
CA GLY A 257 2.96 24.51 27.15
C GLY A 257 3.60 23.34 27.89
N ARG A 258 3.56 23.35 29.23
CA ARG A 258 4.11 22.26 30.07
C ARG A 258 3.33 20.94 29.96
N TRP A 259 2.04 20.98 29.67
CA TRP A 259 1.23 19.77 29.49
C TRP A 259 1.21 19.33 28.03
N VAL A 260 0.88 20.23 27.10
CA VAL A 260 0.70 19.88 25.68
C VAL A 260 2.03 19.56 25.00
N GLY A 261 3.12 20.25 25.37
CA GLY A 261 4.44 20.08 24.77
C GLY A 261 4.98 18.65 24.90
N PRO A 262 5.19 18.12 26.11
CA PRO A 262 5.73 16.77 26.29
C PRO A 262 4.82 15.67 25.72
N ILE A 263 3.49 15.82 25.82
CA ILE A 263 2.51 14.89 25.23
C ILE A 263 2.70 14.81 23.72
N SER A 264 2.76 15.96 23.04
CA SER A 264 2.91 16.04 21.58
C SER A 264 4.29 15.52 21.14
N MET A 265 5.34 15.80 21.91
CA MET A 265 6.70 15.32 21.65
C MET A 265 6.81 13.80 21.76
N ILE A 266 6.27 13.21 22.82
CA ILE A 266 6.27 11.75 23.01
C ILE A 266 5.43 11.09 21.91
N ALA A 267 4.25 11.63 21.60
CA ALA A 267 3.39 11.12 20.54
C ALA A 267 4.11 11.15 19.18
N ALA A 268 4.77 12.25 18.82
CA ALA A 268 5.52 12.32 17.57
C ALA A 268 6.65 11.28 17.50
N PHE A 269 7.36 11.04 18.62
CA PHE A 269 8.40 10.03 18.67
C PHE A 269 7.83 8.61 18.52
N LEU A 270 6.71 8.32 19.20
CA LEU A 270 5.98 7.06 19.07
C LEU A 270 5.38 6.86 17.67
N ALA A 271 5.07 7.92 16.94
CA ALA A 271 4.59 7.83 15.56
C ALA A 271 5.71 7.46 14.58
N ILE A 272 6.95 7.92 14.82
CA ILE A 272 8.10 7.64 13.93
C ILE A 272 8.73 6.27 14.26
N LEU A 273 8.79 5.90 15.54
CA LEU A 273 9.49 4.70 16.02
C LEU A 273 9.16 3.41 15.24
N PRO A 274 7.90 3.09 14.89
CA PRO A 274 7.56 1.84 14.24
C PRO A 274 7.77 1.87 12.72
N LEU A 275 7.97 3.05 12.10
CA LEU A 275 8.09 3.18 10.63
C LEU A 275 9.15 2.26 9.99
N PRO A 276 10.37 2.09 10.54
CA PRO A 276 11.33 1.13 9.97
C PRO A 276 11.05 -0.34 10.34
N LEU A 277 10.30 -0.59 11.42
CA LEU A 277 10.08 -1.93 11.97
C LEU A 277 8.86 -2.62 11.34
N VAL A 278 7.81 -1.86 11.03
CA VAL A 278 6.57 -2.42 10.48
C VAL A 278 6.74 -2.99 9.06
N PRO A 279 7.38 -2.32 8.09
CA PRO A 279 7.55 -2.89 6.75
C PRO A 279 8.36 -4.19 6.80
N SER A 280 9.45 -4.22 7.57
CA SER A 280 10.33 -5.40 7.67
C SER A 280 9.61 -6.60 8.29
N SER A 281 8.82 -6.39 9.35
CA SER A 281 7.99 -7.44 9.95
C SER A 281 6.86 -7.93 9.03
N LEU A 282 6.19 -7.02 8.32
CA LEU A 282 5.14 -7.40 7.37
C LEU A 282 5.71 -8.18 6.18
N ILE A 283 6.82 -7.72 5.59
CA ILE A 283 7.51 -8.43 4.51
C ILE A 283 7.92 -9.83 4.98
N ALA A 284 8.54 -9.96 6.16
CA ALA A 284 8.92 -11.26 6.70
C ALA A 284 7.72 -12.19 6.94
N SER A 285 6.60 -11.65 7.40
CA SER A 285 5.37 -12.44 7.60
C SER A 285 4.72 -12.87 6.27
N ALA A 286 4.68 -11.97 5.29
CA ALA A 286 4.12 -12.23 3.97
C ALA A 286 4.97 -13.27 3.22
N THR A 287 6.30 -13.16 3.27
CA THR A 287 7.18 -14.16 2.66
C THR A 287 7.05 -15.52 3.32
N ALA A 288 6.93 -15.58 4.65
CA ALA A 288 6.71 -16.84 5.37
C ALA A 288 5.37 -17.50 4.99
N ASP A 289 4.28 -16.74 4.90
CA ASP A 289 2.97 -17.26 4.52
C ASP A 289 2.96 -17.76 3.07
N ILE A 290 3.48 -16.97 2.12
CA ILE A 290 3.63 -17.35 0.70
C ILE A 290 4.45 -18.64 0.56
N THR A 291 5.59 -18.72 1.24
CA THR A 291 6.48 -19.89 1.16
C THR A 291 5.83 -21.14 1.75
N SER A 292 5.01 -20.99 2.80
CA SER A 292 4.35 -22.13 3.46
C SER A 292 3.15 -22.69 2.70
N ARG A 293 2.41 -21.85 1.98
CA ARG A 293 1.15 -22.25 1.32
C ARG A 293 1.34 -22.82 -0.07
N MET A 294 2.49 -22.59 -0.70
CA MET A 294 2.62 -22.85 -2.14
C MET A 294 3.51 -24.04 -2.46
N GLN A 295 2.91 -25.13 -2.91
CA GLN A 295 3.57 -26.22 -3.65
C GLN A 295 3.93 -25.82 -5.11
N GLN A 296 4.05 -24.52 -5.39
CA GLN A 296 4.33 -24.00 -6.74
C GLN A 296 5.82 -24.08 -7.09
N SER A 297 6.14 -23.84 -8.37
CA SER A 297 7.53 -23.81 -8.82
C SER A 297 8.32 -22.71 -8.07
N PRO A 298 9.63 -22.91 -7.82
CA PRO A 298 10.47 -21.91 -7.15
C PRO A 298 10.45 -20.53 -7.83
N GLU A 299 10.27 -20.48 -9.15
CA GLU A 299 10.17 -19.25 -9.94
C GLU A 299 8.89 -18.45 -9.60
N GLN A 300 7.75 -19.13 -9.49
CA GLN A 300 6.48 -18.48 -9.11
C GLN A 300 6.53 -17.95 -7.69
N GLN A 301 7.15 -18.69 -6.76
CA GLN A 301 7.36 -18.25 -5.39
C GLN A 301 8.21 -16.97 -5.35
N LEU A 302 9.32 -16.95 -6.09
CA LEU A 302 10.22 -15.79 -6.14
C LEU A 302 9.51 -14.57 -6.75
N PHE A 303 8.74 -14.76 -7.82
CA PHE A 303 7.94 -13.70 -8.42
C PHE A 303 6.93 -13.12 -7.42
N GLN A 304 6.15 -13.95 -6.74
CA GLN A 304 5.16 -13.49 -5.77
C GLN A 304 5.79 -12.81 -4.56
N VAL A 305 6.94 -13.30 -4.10
CA VAL A 305 7.71 -12.65 -3.03
C VAL A 305 8.19 -11.28 -3.47
N ARG A 306 8.71 -11.13 -4.69
CA ARG A 306 9.10 -9.82 -5.25
C ARG A 306 7.90 -8.89 -5.36
N LEU A 307 6.79 -9.38 -5.94
CA LEU A 307 5.55 -8.63 -6.08
C LEU A 307 5.03 -8.16 -4.70
N ALA A 308 4.87 -9.06 -3.74
CA ALA A 308 4.39 -8.72 -2.41
C ALA A 308 5.33 -7.74 -1.69
N THR A 309 6.64 -7.98 -1.76
CA THR A 309 7.65 -7.10 -1.16
C THR A 309 7.61 -5.71 -1.78
N GLY A 310 7.44 -5.62 -3.10
CA GLY A 310 7.37 -4.35 -3.80
C GLY A 310 6.11 -3.56 -3.55
N LEU A 311 4.96 -4.23 -3.55
CA LEU A 311 3.70 -3.58 -3.20
C LEU A 311 3.71 -3.08 -1.76
N ILE A 312 4.21 -3.88 -0.81
CA ILE A 312 4.35 -3.47 0.59
C ILE A 312 5.33 -2.30 0.70
N SER A 313 6.52 -2.40 0.10
CA SER A 313 7.54 -1.36 0.16
C SER A 313 7.05 -0.03 -0.40
N SER A 314 6.41 -0.05 -1.57
CA SER A 314 5.82 1.15 -2.18
C SER A 314 4.71 1.76 -1.31
N GLY A 315 3.86 0.91 -0.74
CA GLY A 315 2.86 1.31 0.26
C GLY A 315 3.48 2.08 1.42
N PHE A 316 4.56 1.55 2.00
CA PHE A 316 5.25 2.17 3.12
C PHE A 316 6.05 3.42 2.76
N GLU A 317 6.57 3.52 1.53
CA GLU A 317 7.24 4.73 1.04
C GLU A 317 6.24 5.90 0.90
N GLN A 318 5.10 5.65 0.26
CA GLN A 318 4.03 6.64 0.10
C GLN A 318 3.39 7.02 1.46
N PHE A 319 3.28 6.05 2.37
CA PHE A 319 2.76 6.22 3.72
C PHE A 319 3.71 6.98 4.66
N GLY A 320 5.01 6.67 4.58
CA GLY A 320 6.01 7.18 5.52
C GLY A 320 6.22 8.68 5.42
N GLY A 321 6.17 9.24 4.22
CA GLY A 321 6.35 10.68 3.97
C GLY A 321 5.38 11.56 4.79
N PRO A 322 4.05 11.40 4.64
CA PRO A 322 3.06 12.13 5.41
C PRO A 322 3.19 11.94 6.93
N VAL A 323 3.44 10.72 7.43
CA VAL A 323 3.59 10.47 8.87
C VAL A 323 4.80 11.20 9.43
N VAL A 324 5.95 11.12 8.76
CA VAL A 324 7.17 11.82 9.19
C VAL A 324 6.95 13.33 9.15
N ALA A 325 6.33 13.87 8.09
CA ALA A 325 6.05 15.30 7.99
C ALA A 325 5.15 15.80 9.12
N GLN A 326 4.07 15.07 9.43
CA GLN A 326 3.15 15.42 10.51
C GLN A 326 3.82 15.28 11.88
N ALA A 327 4.61 14.23 12.11
CA ALA A 327 5.35 14.03 13.35
C ALA A 327 6.41 15.12 13.57
N LEU A 328 7.14 15.54 12.51
CA LEU A 328 8.08 16.66 12.57
C LEU A 328 7.37 17.98 12.89
N LEU A 329 6.21 18.24 12.27
CA LEU A 329 5.40 19.40 12.58
C LEU A 329 4.98 19.42 14.05
N LEU A 330 4.58 18.27 14.61
CA LEU A 330 4.24 18.13 16.02
C LEU A 330 5.45 18.33 16.93
N LEU A 331 6.64 17.86 16.56
CA LEU A 331 7.88 18.10 17.31
C LEU A 331 8.24 19.59 17.33
N VAL A 332 8.12 20.28 16.20
CA VAL A 332 8.37 21.73 16.10
C VAL A 332 7.37 22.49 16.96
N LEU A 333 6.08 22.17 16.87
CA LEU A 333 5.04 22.79 17.67
C LEU A 333 5.26 22.54 19.17
N ALA A 334 5.57 21.31 19.56
CA ALA A 334 5.88 20.93 20.93
C ALA A 334 7.07 21.73 21.49
N THR A 335 8.14 21.85 20.70
CA THR A 335 9.35 22.60 21.06
C THR A 335 9.04 24.09 21.25
N LEU A 336 8.24 24.67 20.35
CA LEU A 336 7.81 26.06 20.44
C LEU A 336 6.93 26.29 21.69
N LEU A 337 5.98 25.39 21.96
CA LEU A 337 5.12 25.45 23.14
C LEU A 337 5.88 25.31 24.47
N LEU A 338 6.97 24.55 24.49
CA LEU A 338 7.85 24.43 25.64
C LEU A 338 8.77 25.65 25.82
N GLY A 339 9.29 26.20 24.72
CA GLY A 339 10.27 27.29 24.73
C GLY A 339 9.70 28.69 24.87
N LEU A 340 8.50 28.96 24.36
CA LEU A 340 7.92 30.30 24.32
C LEU A 340 7.50 30.85 25.70
N PRO A 341 6.85 30.07 26.59
CA PRO A 341 6.47 30.58 27.92
C PRO A 341 7.63 31.09 28.79
N PRO A 342 8.79 30.40 28.93
CA PRO A 342 9.89 30.93 29.72
C PRO A 342 10.52 32.18 29.09
N LEU A 343 10.51 32.32 27.75
CA LEU A 343 11.00 33.52 27.07
C LEU A 343 10.10 34.73 27.33
N LEU A 344 8.78 34.56 27.30
CA LEU A 344 7.83 35.63 27.63
C LEU A 344 7.90 36.01 29.12
N ALA A 345 8.05 35.03 30.01
CA ALA A 345 8.19 35.30 31.45
C ALA A 345 9.43 36.15 31.78
N ARG A 346 10.55 35.94 31.06
CA ARG A 346 11.76 36.76 31.22
C ARG A 346 11.56 38.21 30.80
N ARG A 347 10.75 38.47 29.75
CA ARG A 347 10.49 39.85 29.27
C ARG A 347 9.60 40.66 30.21
N ALA A 348 8.65 40.01 30.88
CA ALA A 348 7.74 40.68 31.82
C ALA A 348 8.48 41.28 33.04
N VAL A 349 9.55 40.62 33.51
CA VAL A 349 10.30 41.06 34.70
C VAL A 349 11.14 42.33 34.45
N VAL A 350 11.60 42.54 33.21
CA VAL A 350 12.49 43.67 32.87
C VAL A 350 11.74 45.00 32.74
N SER A 351 10.42 44.98 32.59
CA SER A 351 9.62 46.20 32.35
C SER A 351 9.19 46.94 33.63
N THR A 352 9.51 46.41 34.81
CA THR A 352 9.14 47.00 36.12
C THR A 352 10.24 47.79 36.80
N THR A 353 11.42 47.93 36.19
CA THR A 353 12.41 48.91 36.64
C THR A 353 11.98 50.30 36.18
N ILE A 354 10.88 50.80 36.76
CA ILE A 354 10.52 52.21 36.68
C ILE A 354 11.64 52.98 37.38
N ALA A 355 12.24 53.90 36.64
CA ALA A 355 13.23 54.85 37.12
C ALA A 355 12.76 55.45 38.45
N ASP A 356 13.61 55.36 39.46
CA ASP A 356 13.49 56.11 40.70
C ASP A 356 13.21 57.59 40.36
N GLY A 357 11.94 57.98 40.50
CA GLY A 357 11.60 59.39 40.65
C GLY A 357 12.28 59.90 41.92
N PRO A 358 12.73 61.17 41.93
CA PRO A 358 13.51 61.71 43.04
C PRO A 358 12.77 61.53 44.37
N THR A 359 13.50 60.95 45.30
CA THR A 359 13.20 60.69 46.70
C THR A 359 12.59 61.90 47.40
N LEU A 360 11.28 61.90 47.60
CA LEU A 360 10.65 62.70 48.66
C LEU A 360 10.82 61.95 49.97
N THR A 361 11.79 62.40 50.75
CA THR A 361 12.10 61.98 52.11
C THR A 361 10.92 62.25 53.05
N THR A 362 10.12 61.23 53.36
CA THR A 362 9.22 61.27 54.53
C THR A 362 9.85 60.56 55.72
N PRO A 363 9.70 61.07 56.97
CA PRO A 363 10.44 60.61 58.13
C PRO A 363 9.93 59.27 58.65
N ARG A 364 10.89 58.43 59.04
CA ARG A 364 10.72 57.18 59.80
C ARG A 364 9.95 57.42 61.10
N THR A 365 8.78 56.79 61.23
CA THR A 365 8.23 56.40 62.54
C THR A 365 8.54 54.93 62.78
N SER A 366 9.41 54.69 63.78
CA SER A 366 9.74 53.38 64.33
C SER A 366 8.50 52.72 64.93
N SER A 367 8.06 51.60 64.36
CA SER A 367 7.14 50.67 65.01
C SER A 367 7.91 49.42 65.41
N THR A 368 8.28 49.39 66.68
CA THR A 368 8.77 48.22 67.41
C THR A 368 7.57 47.36 67.81
N ALA A 369 7.27 46.30 67.06
CA ALA A 369 6.39 45.26 67.55
C ALA A 369 6.69 43.90 66.90
N SER A 370 6.75 42.89 67.77
CA SER A 370 6.67 41.47 67.46
C SER A 370 7.97 40.74 67.12
N ALA A 371 8.84 40.69 68.12
CA ALA A 371 9.55 39.47 68.47
C ALA A 371 8.53 38.36 68.81
N ARG A 372 8.58 37.21 68.13
CA ARG A 372 8.10 35.94 68.72
C ARG A 372 8.66 34.68 68.04
N ARG A 373 9.44 33.95 68.85
CA ARG A 373 9.65 32.50 68.90
C ARG A 373 10.28 31.80 67.69
N THR A 374 11.60 31.71 67.75
CA THR A 374 12.36 30.51 67.42
C THR A 374 12.10 29.44 68.47
N GLY A 375 11.51 28.31 68.06
CA GLY A 375 11.48 27.07 68.84
C GLY A 375 12.52 26.13 68.25
N GLU A 376 13.60 25.92 68.98
CA GLU A 376 14.69 24.99 68.69
C GLU A 376 14.23 23.58 69.13
N ILE A 377 14.12 22.65 68.17
CA ILE A 377 13.82 21.25 68.45
C ILE A 377 15.15 20.50 68.45
N GLN A 378 15.53 20.03 69.63
CA GLN A 378 16.74 19.24 69.87
C GLN A 378 16.48 17.76 69.53
N PRO A 379 17.28 17.12 68.67
CA PRO A 379 17.14 15.70 68.38
C PRO A 379 17.79 14.82 69.48
N PRO A 380 17.19 13.68 69.86
CA PRO A 380 17.84 12.68 70.68
C PRO A 380 18.75 11.77 69.84
N SER A 381 19.92 11.45 70.39
CA SER A 381 20.85 10.40 69.94
C SER A 381 21.60 9.89 71.18
N PRO A 382 22.10 8.64 71.23
CA PRO A 382 21.74 7.40 70.52
C PRO A 382 20.87 6.44 71.35
#